data_AF-A0A6C1NM44-F1
#
_entry.id   AF-A0A6C1NM44-F1
#
_cell.length_a   1.000
_cell.length_b   1.000
_cell.length_c   1.000
_cell.angle_alpha   90.00
_cell.angle_beta   90.00
_cell.angle_gamma   90.00
#
_symmetry.space_group_name_H-M   'P 1'
#
loop_
_entity.id
_entity.type
_entity.pdbx_description
1 polymer ?
#
loop_
_entity_poly.entity_id
_entity_poly.type
_entity_poly.pdbx_seq_one_letter_code
_entity_poly.pdbx_strand_id
1 'polypeptide(L)'
;MDVARANPGSVQALSQVGGLNGALVREEGPRLLEALRAIEELSDEEVRGYPRHLHNGGRARMEPEVDELFQRLRNVRNKTAGTLGIDRGAFLPNAVLQALAEARPDTMEGIRAIPDIRQWQVDVAGEDLLDALQNT
;
A
#
# COMPACT_ATOMS: atom_id res chain seq x y z
N MET A 1 16.85 -11.11 -7.73
CA MET A 1 16.03 -12.30 -8.07
C MET A 1 16.80 -13.03 -9.16
N ASP A 2 17.97 -13.55 -8.80
CA ASP A 2 19.00 -13.88 -9.81
C ASP A 2 19.06 -15.38 -10.06
N VAL A 3 18.76 -16.19 -9.04
CA VAL A 3 18.65 -17.66 -9.13
C VAL A 3 17.48 -18.10 -10.01
N ALA A 4 16.27 -17.57 -9.75
CA ALA A 4 15.08 -17.92 -10.53
C ALA A 4 15.20 -17.50 -12.01
N ARG A 5 15.91 -16.39 -12.28
CA ARG A 5 16.18 -15.92 -13.65
C ARG A 5 17.27 -16.77 -14.33
N ALA A 6 18.29 -17.17 -13.60
CA ALA A 6 19.39 -17.98 -14.11
C ALA A 6 19.02 -19.46 -14.32
N ASN A 7 17.99 -19.94 -13.62
CA ASN A 7 17.49 -21.32 -13.63
C ASN A 7 18.61 -22.39 -13.69
N PRO A 8 19.49 -22.44 -12.67
CA PRO A 8 20.65 -23.34 -12.70
C PRO A 8 20.21 -24.81 -12.60
N GLY A 9 20.69 -25.66 -13.50
CA GLY A 9 20.41 -27.09 -13.50
C GLY A 9 21.38 -27.96 -12.68
N SER A 10 22.40 -27.36 -12.05
CA SER A 10 23.43 -28.08 -11.29
C SER A 10 24.02 -27.24 -10.14
N VAL A 11 24.65 -27.89 -9.17
CA VAL A 11 25.32 -27.22 -8.04
C VAL A 11 26.47 -26.33 -8.52
N GLN A 12 27.19 -26.79 -9.56
CA GLN A 12 28.23 -25.99 -10.22
C GLN A 12 27.63 -24.69 -10.79
N ALA A 13 26.51 -24.78 -11.53
CA ALA A 13 25.84 -23.61 -12.10
C ALA A 13 25.27 -22.69 -11.01
N LEU A 14 24.72 -23.27 -9.93
CA LEU A 14 24.21 -22.53 -8.80
C LEU A 14 25.32 -21.71 -8.10
N SER A 15 26.53 -22.26 -7.98
CA SER A 15 27.68 -21.54 -7.39
C SER A 15 28.14 -20.32 -8.20
N GLN A 16 27.75 -20.23 -9.48
CA GLN A 16 28.06 -19.09 -10.35
C GLN A 16 27.00 -17.99 -10.26
N VAL A 17 25.86 -18.22 -9.59
CA VAL A 17 24.84 -17.20 -9.41
C VAL A 17 25.30 -16.22 -8.32
N GLY A 18 25.39 -14.94 -8.69
CA GLY A 18 25.81 -13.88 -7.79
C GLY A 18 24.96 -13.80 -6.51
N GLY A 19 25.62 -13.58 -5.36
CA GLY A 19 24.95 -13.41 -4.07
C GLY A 19 24.73 -14.70 -3.26
N LEU A 20 25.14 -15.87 -3.78
CA LEU A 20 25.06 -17.14 -3.04
C LEU A 20 26.38 -17.48 -2.33
N ASN A 21 26.30 -17.82 -1.05
CA ASN A 21 27.43 -18.31 -0.26
C ASN A 21 27.78 -19.74 -0.67
N GLY A 22 29.06 -20.01 -0.98
CA GLY A 22 29.51 -21.34 -1.40
C GLY A 22 29.30 -22.47 -0.37
N ALA A 23 29.26 -22.18 0.93
CA ALA A 23 28.89 -23.16 1.95
C ALA A 23 27.41 -23.54 1.84
N LEU A 24 26.53 -22.54 1.70
CA LEU A 24 25.09 -22.72 1.52
C LEU A 24 24.78 -23.48 0.23
N VAL A 25 25.49 -23.21 -0.86
CA VAL A 25 25.34 -23.93 -2.14
C VAL A 25 25.70 -25.41 -2.01
N ARG A 26 26.71 -25.77 -1.21
CA ARG A 26 27.08 -27.17 -1.00
C ARG A 26 26.06 -27.92 -0.14
N GLU A 27 25.53 -27.27 0.89
CA GLU A 27 24.63 -27.88 1.86
C GLU A 27 23.18 -27.95 1.34
N GLU A 28 22.66 -26.85 0.79
CA GLU A 28 21.25 -26.72 0.38
C GLU A 28 21.04 -26.75 -1.14
N GLY A 29 22.12 -26.69 -1.93
CA GLY A 29 22.03 -26.65 -3.39
C GLY A 29 21.26 -27.82 -4.01
N PRO A 30 21.50 -29.08 -3.63
CA PRO A 30 20.74 -30.22 -4.15
C PRO A 30 19.23 -30.09 -3.91
N ARG A 31 18.82 -29.64 -2.72
CA ARG A 31 17.41 -29.44 -2.35
C ARG A 31 16.77 -28.30 -3.14
N LEU A 32 17.50 -27.21 -3.37
CA LEU A 32 17.03 -26.11 -4.20
C LEU A 32 16.86 -26.53 -5.67
N LEU A 33 17.77 -27.34 -6.21
CA LEU A 33 17.68 -27.86 -7.58
C LEU A 33 16.49 -28.81 -7.76
N GLU A 34 16.21 -29.64 -6.75
CA GLU A 34 15.03 -30.51 -6.74
C GLU A 34 13.73 -29.67 -6.75
N ALA A 35 13.67 -28.61 -5.95
CA ALA A 35 12.53 -27.70 -5.94
C ALA A 35 12.35 -26.96 -7.29
N LEU A 36 13.44 -26.54 -7.93
CA LEU A 36 13.38 -25.89 -9.26
C LEU A 36 12.88 -26.86 -10.34
N ARG A 37 13.33 -28.12 -10.34
CA ARG A 37 12.83 -29.15 -11.27
C ARG A 37 11.36 -29.44 -11.05
N ALA A 38 10.94 -29.56 -9.79
CA ALA A 38 9.53 -29.75 -9.46
C ALA A 38 8.66 -28.60 -10.00
N ILE A 39 9.19 -27.37 -10.06
CA ILE A 39 8.50 -26.22 -10.65
C ILE A 39 8.44 -26.30 -12.18
N GLU A 40 9.49 -26.78 -12.85
CA GLU A 40 9.49 -26.98 -14.32
C GLU A 40 8.45 -28.02 -14.77
N GLU A 41 8.10 -28.96 -13.90
CA GLU A 41 7.10 -30.00 -14.16
C GLU A 41 5.66 -29.55 -13.83
N LEU A 42 5.46 -28.38 -13.22
CA LEU A 42 4.12 -27.84 -12.94
C LEU A 42 3.43 -27.41 -14.23
N SER A 43 2.14 -27.72 -14.33
CA SER A 43 1.27 -27.15 -15.36
C SER A 43 0.98 -25.67 -15.08
N ASP A 44 0.67 -24.89 -16.12
CA ASP A 44 0.33 -23.46 -15.98
C ASP A 44 -0.86 -23.24 -15.03
N GLU A 45 -1.77 -24.21 -14.95
CA GLU A 45 -2.94 -24.17 -14.06
C GLU A 45 -2.57 -24.34 -12.57
N GLU A 46 -1.45 -24.98 -12.26
CA GLU A 46 -0.96 -25.21 -10.90
C GLU A 46 -0.08 -24.06 -10.40
N VAL A 47 0.42 -23.22 -11.32
CA VAL A 47 1.21 -22.04 -10.99
C VAL A 47 0.34 -21.02 -10.27
N ARG A 48 0.50 -20.95 -8.95
CA ARG A 48 -0.05 -19.84 -8.16
C ARG A 48 0.84 -18.63 -8.34
N GLY A 49 0.25 -17.54 -8.84
CA GLY A 49 0.94 -16.26 -8.96
C GLY A 49 1.52 -15.80 -7.63
N TYR A 50 2.57 -14.97 -7.69
CA TYR A 50 3.24 -14.45 -6.51
C TYR A 50 2.22 -13.83 -5.55
N PRO A 51 2.20 -14.21 -4.26
CA PRO A 51 1.30 -13.62 -3.30
C PRO A 51 1.54 -12.11 -3.32
N ARG A 52 0.51 -11.34 -3.67
CA ARG A 52 0.62 -9.88 -3.67
C ARG A 52 0.88 -9.48 -2.22
N HIS A 53 2.14 -9.24 -1.88
CA HIS A 53 2.46 -8.51 -0.67
C HIS A 53 1.75 -7.17 -0.83
N LEU A 54 0.66 -6.95 -0.07
CA LEU A 54 0.26 -5.59 0.26
C LEU A 54 1.47 -5.02 1.01
N HIS A 55 2.39 -4.41 0.28
CA HIS A 55 3.46 -3.63 0.88
C HIS A 55 2.80 -2.67 1.88
N ASN A 56 3.43 -2.46 3.01
CA ASN A 56 3.10 -1.35 3.90
C ASN A 56 3.16 -0.05 3.08
N GLY A 57 1.99 0.37 2.59
CA GLY A 57 1.77 1.32 1.49
C GLY A 57 0.43 1.06 0.76
N GLY A 58 0.01 -0.20 0.69
CA GLY A 58 -1.26 -0.70 1.24
C GLY A 58 -2.57 -0.06 0.79
N ARG A 59 -2.65 0.56 -0.38
CA ARG A 59 -3.93 0.84 -1.01
C ARG A 59 -4.06 -0.03 -2.24
N ALA A 60 -5.16 -0.80 -2.32
CA ALA A 60 -5.70 -1.14 -3.64
C ALA A 60 -5.72 0.18 -4.42
N ARG A 61 -5.19 0.19 -5.66
CA ARG A 61 -5.06 1.42 -6.44
C ARG A 61 -6.40 2.12 -6.43
N MET A 62 -6.52 3.18 -5.63
CA MET A 62 -7.73 3.98 -5.58
C MET A 62 -7.94 4.54 -6.98
N GLU A 63 -9.19 4.77 -7.33
CA GLU A 63 -9.46 5.53 -8.54
C GLU A 63 -8.68 6.84 -8.47
N PRO A 64 -8.00 7.27 -9.56
CA PRO A 64 -7.11 8.42 -9.53
C PRO A 64 -7.74 9.67 -8.89
N GLU A 65 -9.01 9.90 -9.17
CA GLU A 65 -9.80 11.00 -8.63
C GLU A 65 -9.97 10.94 -7.09
N VAL A 66 -10.15 9.73 -6.54
CA VAL A 66 -10.25 9.51 -5.08
C VAL A 66 -8.89 9.73 -4.42
N ASP A 67 -7.79 9.31 -5.04
CA ASP A 67 -6.44 9.55 -4.50
C ASP A 67 -6.08 11.05 -4.51
N GLU A 68 -6.38 11.75 -5.61
CA GLU A 68 -6.19 13.20 -5.72
C GLU A 68 -6.98 13.96 -4.66
N LEU A 69 -8.26 13.59 -4.47
CA LEU A 69 -9.09 14.18 -3.43
C LEU A 69 -8.55 13.87 -2.02
N PHE A 70 -8.11 12.64 -1.78
CA PHE A 70 -7.47 12.27 -0.52
C PHE A 70 -6.23 13.12 -0.23
N GLN A 71 -5.37 13.38 -1.22
CA GLN A 71 -4.20 14.24 -1.02
C GLN A 71 -4.60 15.70 -0.72
N ARG A 72 -5.64 16.24 -1.36
CA ARG A 72 -6.18 17.58 -1.03
C ARG A 72 -6.66 17.64 0.43
N LEU A 73 -7.47 16.68 0.86
CA LEU A 73 -7.95 16.58 2.24
C LEU A 73 -6.81 16.39 3.25
N ARG A 74 -5.78 15.64 2.87
CA ARG A 74 -4.56 15.46 3.69
C ARG A 74 -3.84 16.79 3.92
N ASN A 75 -3.78 17.66 2.91
CA ASN A 75 -3.16 18.98 3.03
C ASN A 75 -3.94 19.87 4.00
N VAL A 76 -5.27 19.89 3.91
CA VAL A 76 -6.16 20.58 4.85
C VAL A 76 -5.86 20.12 6.27
N ARG A 77 -5.94 18.82 6.55
CA ARG A 77 -5.65 18.26 7.88
C ARG A 77 -4.27 18.68 8.38
N ASN A 78 -3.23 18.58 7.55
CA ASN A 78 -1.86 18.91 7.98
C ASN A 78 -1.73 20.38 8.36
N LYS A 79 -2.35 21.29 7.59
CA LYS A 79 -2.39 22.72 7.88
C LYS A 79 -3.12 22.97 9.19
N THR A 80 -4.35 22.48 9.33
CA THR A 80 -5.17 22.70 10.53
C THR A 80 -4.54 22.11 11.78
N ALA A 81 -4.05 20.86 11.73
CA ALA A 81 -3.37 20.23 12.86
C ALA A 81 -2.10 21.00 13.28
N GLY A 82 -1.36 21.54 12.29
CA GLY A 82 -0.22 22.41 12.54
C GLY A 82 -0.61 23.72 13.24
N THR A 83 -1.70 24.36 12.82
CA THR A 83 -2.23 25.57 13.46
C THR A 83 -2.71 25.31 14.89
N LEU A 84 -3.32 24.15 15.14
CA LEU A 84 -3.81 23.74 16.45
C LEU A 84 -2.73 23.19 17.38
N GLY A 85 -1.55 22.84 16.85
CA GLY A 85 -0.48 22.21 17.62
C GLY A 85 -0.78 20.78 18.07
N ILE A 86 -1.66 20.06 17.35
CA ILE A 86 -2.07 18.68 17.69
C ILE A 86 -1.55 17.67 16.67
N ASP A 87 -1.49 16.39 17.06
CA ASP A 87 -1.13 15.33 16.13
C ASP A 87 -2.18 15.20 15.00
N ARG A 88 -1.69 14.93 13.79
CA ARG A 88 -2.51 14.79 12.58
C ARG A 88 -3.49 13.63 12.67
N GLY A 89 -3.02 12.47 13.15
CA GLY A 89 -3.85 11.28 13.32
C GLY A 89 -4.87 11.46 14.44
N ALA A 90 -4.52 12.21 15.49
CA ALA A 90 -5.46 12.61 16.54
C ALA A 90 -6.51 13.61 16.06
N PHE A 91 -6.15 14.51 15.13
CA PHE A 91 -7.10 15.45 14.54
C PHE A 91 -8.06 14.76 13.57
N LEU A 92 -7.56 14.17 12.48
CA LEU A 92 -8.36 13.41 11.52
C LEU A 92 -7.56 12.18 11.07
N PRO A 93 -7.99 10.96 11.48
CA PRO A 93 -7.39 9.71 11.02
C PRO A 93 -7.44 9.59 9.50
N ASN A 94 -6.48 8.88 8.91
CA ASN A 94 -6.47 8.62 7.46
C ASN A 94 -7.75 7.91 6.99
N ALA A 95 -8.38 7.08 7.84
CA ALA A 95 -9.65 6.43 7.54
C ALA A 95 -10.78 7.44 7.29
N VAL A 96 -10.85 8.51 8.07
CA VAL A 96 -11.86 9.58 7.89
C VAL A 96 -11.60 10.36 6.60
N LEU A 97 -10.34 10.70 6.32
CA LEU A 97 -9.98 11.36 5.04
C LEU A 97 -10.33 10.49 3.82
N GLN A 98 -10.18 9.17 3.95
CA GLN A 98 -10.55 8.23 2.90
C GLN A 98 -12.07 8.15 2.73
N ALA A 99 -12.83 8.05 3.83
CA ALA A 99 -14.28 8.04 3.79
C ALA A 99 -14.84 9.34 3.17
N LEU A 100 -14.23 10.49 3.47
CA LEU A 100 -14.56 11.77 2.82
C LEU A 100 -14.27 11.76 1.32
N ALA A 101 -13.11 11.24 0.91
CA ALA A 101 -12.74 11.16 -0.51
C ALA A 101 -13.64 10.22 -1.32
N GLU A 102 -14.12 9.15 -0.70
CA GLU A 102 -15.04 8.17 -1.30
C GLU A 102 -16.48 8.70 -1.33
N ALA A 103 -16.97 9.30 -0.25
CA ALA A 103 -18.36 9.78 -0.13
C ALA A 103 -18.62 11.11 -0.84
N ARG A 104 -17.57 11.94 -1.01
CA ARG A 104 -17.61 13.25 -1.68
C ARG A 104 -18.78 14.15 -1.23
N PRO A 105 -18.97 14.39 0.09
CA PRO A 105 -20.06 15.24 0.55
C PRO A 105 -19.90 16.67 0.04
N ASP A 106 -21.03 17.28 -0.31
CA ASP A 106 -21.12 18.65 -0.83
C ASP A 106 -21.72 19.63 0.20
N THR A 107 -21.97 19.17 1.42
CA THR A 107 -22.53 19.95 2.51
C THR A 107 -21.83 19.65 3.84
N MET A 108 -21.90 20.62 4.77
CA MET A 108 -21.42 20.44 6.15
C MET A 108 -22.12 19.29 6.88
N GLU A 109 -23.41 19.07 6.58
CA GLU A 109 -24.18 17.95 7.12
C GLU A 109 -23.69 16.62 6.58
N GLY A 110 -23.35 16.56 5.28
CA GLY A 110 -22.70 15.39 4.68
C GLY A 110 -21.35 15.07 5.32
N ILE A 111 -20.54 16.09 5.62
CA ILE A 111 -19.27 15.91 6.35
C ILE A 111 -19.53 15.36 7.75
N ARG A 112 -20.52 15.88 8.49
CA ARG A 112 -20.89 15.38 9.84
C ARG A 112 -21.41 13.95 9.86
N ALA A 113 -21.95 13.47 8.74
CA ALA A 113 -22.45 12.11 8.61
C ALA A 113 -21.34 11.05 8.44
N ILE A 114 -20.09 11.47 8.21
CA ILE A 114 -18.96 10.55 8.06
C ILE A 114 -18.67 9.84 9.39
N PRO A 115 -18.53 8.51 9.40
CA PRO A 115 -18.18 7.77 10.61
C PRO A 115 -16.92 8.31 11.28
N ASP A 116 -16.93 8.31 12.62
CA ASP A 116 -15.81 8.73 13.47
C ASP A 116 -15.40 10.20 13.40
N ILE A 117 -16.16 11.05 12.69
CA ILE A 117 -15.98 12.50 12.75
C ILE A 117 -16.72 13.08 13.96
N ARG A 118 -16.05 13.97 14.69
CA ARG A 118 -16.60 14.68 15.85
C ARG A 118 -17.03 16.07 15.44
N GLN A 119 -18.09 16.58 16.07
CA GLN A 119 -18.63 17.92 15.78
C GLN A 119 -17.55 19.01 15.80
N TRP A 120 -16.70 19.04 16.82
CA TRP A 120 -15.65 20.06 16.92
C TRP A 120 -14.61 19.99 15.79
N GLN A 121 -14.36 18.80 15.21
CA GLN A 121 -13.44 18.68 14.06
C GLN A 121 -14.04 19.33 12.82
N VAL A 122 -15.36 19.17 12.64
CA VAL A 122 -16.12 19.83 11.58
C VAL A 122 -16.20 21.33 11.81
N ASP A 123 -16.41 21.78 13.04
CA ASP A 123 -16.47 23.21 13.34
C ASP A 123 -15.14 23.92 13.08
N VAL A 124 -14.01 23.19 13.12
CA VAL A 124 -12.67 23.76 12.93
C VAL A 124 -12.16 23.64 11.49
N ALA A 125 -12.45 22.54 10.78
CA ALA A 125 -11.93 22.30 9.43
C ALA A 125 -13.00 22.08 8.36
N GLY A 126 -14.29 22.09 8.71
CA GLY A 126 -15.35 21.70 7.79
C GLY A 126 -15.44 22.57 6.55
N GLU A 127 -15.22 23.89 6.67
CA GLU A 127 -15.17 24.80 5.52
C GLU A 127 -13.98 24.47 4.60
N ASP A 128 -12.76 24.38 5.14
CA ASP A 128 -11.57 24.02 4.36
C ASP A 128 -11.68 22.62 3.71
N LEU A 129 -12.33 21.67 4.40
CA LEU A 129 -12.58 20.33 3.88
C LEU A 129 -13.59 20.36 2.73
N LEU A 130 -14.65 21.16 2.85
CA LEU A 130 -15.68 21.32 1.83
C LEU A 130 -15.10 22.00 0.58
N ASP A 131 -14.28 23.03 0.76
CA ASP A 131 -13.55 23.70 -0.32
C ASP A 131 -12.62 22.73 -1.05
N ALA A 132 -11.94 21.85 -0.31
CA ALA A 132 -11.08 20.81 -0.89
C ALA A 132 -11.85 19.72 -1.65
N LEU A 133 -13.12 19.49 -1.31
CA LEU A 133 -14.01 18.55 -1.98
C LEU A 133 -14.57 19.12 -3.29
N GLN A 134 -14.83 20.42 -3.33
CA GLN A 134 -15.52 21.07 -4.45
C GLN A 134 -14.57 21.62 -5.52
N ASN A 135 -13.37 22.08 -5.16
CA ASN A 135 -12.45 22.71 -6.12
C ASN A 135 -11.55 21.70 -6.83
N THR A 136 -11.88 21.39 -8.09
CA THR A 136 -11.11 20.54 -9.02
C THR A 136 -10.13 21.36 -9.85
#